data_AF-A0A8S8YIZ8-F1
#
_entry.id   AF-A0A8S8YIZ8-F1
#
_cell.length_a   1.000
_cell.length_b   1.000
_cell.length_c   1.000
_cell.angle_alpha   90.00
_cell.angle_beta   90.00
_cell.angle_gamma   90.00
#
_symmetry.space_group_name_H-M   'P 1'
#
loop_
_entity.id
_entity.type
_entity.pdbx_description
1 polymer ?
#
loop_
_entity_poly.entity_id
_entity_poly.type
_entity_poly.pdbx_seq_one_letter_code
_entity_poly.pdbx_strand_id
1 'polypeptide(L)'
;MAGDAVAICDSNGVVDEAIVGGMKIESRPFLIIRFEQKKQGGLGQTFVQQAETCPLFSLHGEMPSVTSLNVGDSVLVQVDSSARHIGKNILSGVEER
;
A
#
# COMPACT_ATOMS: atom_id res chain seq x y z
N MET A 1 -34.18 13.48 5.90
CA MET A 1 -33.23 12.35 5.76
C MET A 1 -31.91 12.81 6.36
N ALA A 2 -31.22 11.98 7.13
CA ALA A 2 -29.89 12.31 7.65
C ALA A 2 -28.83 11.84 6.64
N GLY A 3 -27.87 12.70 6.28
CA GLY A 3 -26.83 12.43 5.27
C GLY A 3 -26.59 13.66 4.37
N ASP A 4 -25.39 13.78 3.82
CA ASP A 4 -25.04 14.85 2.89
C ASP A 4 -25.46 14.49 1.47
N ALA A 5 -26.04 15.45 0.74
CA ALA A 5 -26.34 15.31 -0.68
C ALA A 5 -25.07 15.59 -1.50
N VAL A 6 -24.77 14.71 -2.45
CA VAL A 6 -23.61 14.79 -3.36
C VAL A 6 -24.05 14.62 -4.80
N ALA A 7 -23.36 15.29 -5.72
CA ALA A 7 -23.52 15.05 -7.15
C ALA A 7 -22.72 13.81 -7.57
N ILE A 8 -23.36 12.91 -8.31
CA ILE A 8 -22.71 11.78 -8.99
C ILE A 8 -22.72 12.03 -10.49
N CYS A 9 -21.69 11.57 -11.20
CA CYS A 9 -21.56 11.75 -12.65
C CYS A 9 -21.18 10.43 -13.30
N ASP A 10 -21.85 10.06 -14.40
CA ASP A 10 -21.49 8.89 -15.19
C ASP A 10 -20.40 9.20 -16.24
N SER A 11 -19.90 8.17 -16.94
CA SER A 11 -18.85 8.35 -17.95
C SER A 11 -19.31 9.12 -19.21
N ASN A 12 -20.61 9.34 -19.37
CA ASN A 12 -21.20 10.13 -20.46
C ASN A 12 -21.43 11.60 -20.06
N GLY A 13 -21.14 11.96 -18.80
CA GLY A 13 -21.34 13.30 -18.28
C GLY A 13 -22.74 13.57 -17.73
N VAL A 14 -23.57 12.54 -17.55
CA VAL A 14 -24.89 12.68 -16.91
C VAL A 14 -24.68 12.85 -15.40
N VAL A 15 -25.27 13.91 -14.84
CA VAL A 15 -25.16 14.25 -13.42
C VAL A 15 -26.49 13.99 -12.70
N ASP A 16 -26.44 13.36 -11.53
CA ASP A 16 -27.59 13.07 -10.67
C ASP A 16 -27.25 13.33 -9.18
N GLU A 17 -28.25 13.39 -8.31
CA GLU A 17 -28.08 13.57 -6.85
C GLU A 17 -28.11 12.22 -6.12
N ALA A 18 -27.19 12.03 -5.17
CA ALA A 18 -27.18 10.89 -4.27
C ALA A 18 -27.03 11.35 -2.81
N ILE A 19 -27.54 10.54 -1.87
CA ILE A 19 -27.37 10.76 -0.43
C ILE A 19 -26.27 9.84 0.11
N VAL A 20 -25.31 10.41 0.83
CA VAL A 20 -24.29 9.62 1.54
C VAL A 20 -24.92 8.87 2.70
N GLY A 21 -25.13 7.56 2.55
CA GLY A 21 -25.72 6.71 3.58
C GLY A 21 -24.78 6.38 4.75
N GLY A 22 -23.47 6.49 4.55
CA GLY A 22 -22.47 6.28 5.57
C GLY A 22 -21.06 6.31 4.99
N MET A 23 -20.10 6.79 5.78
CA MET A 23 -18.69 6.83 5.41
C MET A 23 -17.91 6.00 6.44
N LYS A 24 -17.33 4.88 5.99
CA LYS A 24 -16.43 4.11 6.83
C LYS A 24 -15.05 4.75 6.76
N ILE A 25 -14.74 5.57 7.76
CA ILE A 25 -13.39 6.10 7.96
C ILE A 25 -12.59 5.01 8.68
N GLU A 26 -11.68 4.34 7.97
CA GLU A 26 -10.82 3.33 8.55
C GLU A 26 -9.41 3.89 8.72
N SER A 27 -9.05 4.27 9.96
CA SER A 27 -7.69 4.67 10.31
C SER A 27 -6.88 3.42 10.61
N ARG A 28 -6.09 2.95 9.63
CA ARG A 28 -5.07 1.92 9.87
C ARG A 28 -3.70 2.59 9.88
N PRO A 29 -2.90 2.41 10.94
CA PRO A 29 -1.54 2.93 10.95
C PRO A 29 -0.70 2.26 9.85
N PHE A 30 0.33 2.95 9.38
CA PHE A 30 1.35 2.36 8.53
C PHE A 30 2.44 1.70 9.40
N LEU A 31 2.90 0.53 8.97
CA LEU A 31 4.09 -0.13 9.48
C LEU A 31 5.28 0.25 8.60
N ILE A 32 6.41 0.50 9.25
CA ILE A 32 7.72 0.57 8.57
C ILE A 32 8.40 -0.77 8.77
N ILE A 33 8.60 -1.51 7.68
CA ILE A 33 9.35 -2.76 7.68
C ILE A 33 10.76 -2.43 7.17
N ARG A 34 11.76 -2.66 8.00
CA ARG A 34 13.18 -2.52 7.65
C ARG A 34 13.78 -3.90 7.43
N PHE A 35 14.58 -4.04 6.39
CA PHE A 35 15.17 -5.31 6.02
C PHE A 35 16.57 -5.13 5.45
N GLU A 36 17.38 -6.17 5.56
CA GLU A 36 18.69 -6.26 4.92
C GLU A 36 18.60 -7.13 3.67
N GLN A 37 19.18 -6.65 2.57
CA GLN A 37 19.19 -7.38 1.31
C GLN A 37 20.31 -8.43 1.28
N LYS A 38 19.94 -9.72 1.30
CA LYS A 38 20.93 -10.81 1.28
C LYS A 38 21.80 -10.90 0.02
N LYS A 39 21.31 -10.48 -1.15
CA LYS A 39 22.02 -10.67 -2.44
C LYS A 39 23.00 -9.55 -2.79
N GLN A 40 22.59 -8.30 -2.62
CA GLN A 40 23.38 -7.13 -3.02
C GLN A 40 24.01 -6.40 -1.82
N GLY A 41 23.66 -6.81 -0.59
CA GLY A 41 23.93 -6.03 0.60
C GLY A 41 23.06 -4.76 0.65
N GLY A 42 23.02 -4.13 1.81
CA GLY A 42 22.32 -2.86 1.99
C GLY A 42 21.00 -2.97 2.74
N LEU A 43 20.64 -1.85 3.36
CA LEU A 43 19.40 -1.70 4.12
C LEU A 43 18.30 -1.17 3.20
N GLY A 44 17.13 -1.75 3.31
CA GLY A 44 15.91 -1.29 2.65
C GLY A 44 14.80 -1.07 3.66
N GLN A 45 13.80 -0.30 3.25
CA GLN A 45 12.57 -0.14 4.02
C GLN A 45 11.36 -0.08 3.10
N THR A 46 10.20 -0.45 3.63
CA THR A 46 8.90 -0.24 2.98
C THR A 46 7.87 0.21 4.00
N PHE A 47 6.92 1.01 3.52
CA PHE A 47 5.74 1.42 4.27
C PHE A 47 4.54 0.59 3.80
N VAL A 48 3.87 -0.09 4.72
CA VAL A 48 2.70 -0.92 4.42
C VAL A 48 1.58 -0.59 5.40
N GLN A 49 0.34 -0.61 4.94
CA GLN A 49 -0.79 -0.41 5.82
C GLN A 49 -0.93 -1.62 6.76
N GLN A 50 -1.11 -1.40 8.06
CA GLN A 50 -1.33 -2.48 9.02
C GLN A 50 -2.71 -3.11 8.79
N ALA A 51 -2.78 -4.11 7.92
CA ALA A 51 -4.02 -4.79 7.56
C ALA A 51 -3.76 -6.26 7.25
N GLU A 52 -4.67 -7.12 7.68
CA GLU A 52 -4.66 -8.55 7.36
C GLU A 52 -4.73 -8.83 5.85
N THR A 53 -5.30 -7.89 5.09
CA THR A 53 -5.43 -7.93 3.63
C THR A 53 -4.20 -7.44 2.88
N CYS A 54 -3.13 -7.06 3.59
CA CYS A 54 -1.85 -6.65 2.99
C CYS A 54 -0.81 -7.77 3.20
N PRO A 55 -0.68 -8.73 2.26
CA PRO A 55 0.32 -9.79 2.37
C PRO A 55 1.67 -9.38 1.78
N LEU A 56 2.74 -10.03 2.26
CA LEU A 56 4.05 -10.06 1.60
C LEU A 56 4.39 -11.49 1.17
N PHE A 57 5.22 -11.65 0.14
CA PHE A 57 5.65 -12.98 -0.31
C PHE A 57 6.79 -13.51 0.56
N SER A 58 6.66 -14.73 1.08
CA SER A 58 7.73 -15.44 1.76
C SER A 58 8.64 -16.17 0.77
N LEU A 59 9.81 -16.60 1.23
CA LEU A 59 10.72 -17.46 0.44
C LEU A 59 10.12 -18.84 0.13
N HIS A 60 9.07 -19.25 0.84
CA HIS A 60 8.45 -20.57 0.73
C HIS A 60 7.19 -20.58 -0.14
N GLY A 61 6.87 -19.44 -0.79
CA GLY A 61 5.69 -19.30 -1.65
C GLY A 61 4.40 -18.98 -0.89
N GLU A 62 4.48 -18.80 0.42
CA GLU A 62 3.37 -18.33 1.24
C GLU A 62 3.24 -16.81 1.17
N MET A 63 2.07 -16.30 1.58
CA MET A 63 1.76 -14.88 1.59
C MET A 63 1.30 -14.44 2.99
N PRO A 64 2.20 -14.40 3.99
CA PRO A 64 1.85 -13.92 5.32
C PRO A 64 1.35 -12.47 5.29
N SER A 65 0.33 -12.19 6.11
CA SER A 65 -0.09 -10.83 6.39
C SER A 65 1.04 -10.03 7.02
N VAL A 66 1.14 -8.74 6.71
CA VAL A 66 2.05 -7.82 7.40
C VAL A 66 1.80 -7.75 8.91
N THR A 67 0.59 -8.08 9.37
CA THR A 67 0.24 -8.11 10.80
C THR A 67 0.79 -9.35 11.54
N SER A 68 1.24 -10.38 10.82
CA SER A 68 1.80 -11.61 11.40
C SER A 68 3.32 -11.72 11.27
N LEU A 69 3.96 -10.72 10.65
CA LEU A 69 5.42 -10.70 10.46
C LEU A 69 6.16 -10.46 11.77
N ASN A 70 7.27 -11.16 11.94
CA ASN A 70 8.18 -11.03 13.07
C ASN A 70 9.59 -10.64 12.61
N VAL A 71 10.36 -10.06 13.51
CA VAL A 71 11.79 -9.80 13.26
C VAL A 71 12.51 -11.13 13.03
N GLY A 72 13.23 -11.21 11.92
CA GLY A 72 13.90 -12.43 11.47
C GLY A 72 13.20 -13.13 10.30
N ASP A 73 11.93 -12.80 10.04
CA ASP A 73 11.22 -13.33 8.88
C ASP A 73 11.87 -12.86 7.58
N SER A 74 11.94 -13.77 6.61
CA SER A 74 12.48 -13.49 5.28
C SER A 74 11.34 -13.32 4.29
N VAL A 75 11.32 -12.16 3.62
CA VAL A 75 10.36 -11.82 2.58
C VAL A 75 11.07 -11.60 1.24
N LEU A 76 10.33 -11.80 0.16
CA LEU A 76 10.78 -11.47 -1.18
C LEU A 76 10.56 -9.98 -1.44
N VAL A 77 11.61 -9.33 -1.93
CA VAL A 77 11.58 -7.94 -2.36
C VAL A 77 12.07 -7.86 -3.80
N GLN A 78 11.38 -7.07 -4.60
CA GLN A 78 11.83 -6.72 -5.95
C GLN A 78 12.57 -5.40 -5.87
N VAL A 79 13.85 -5.42 -6.23
CA VAL A 79 14.70 -4.25 -6.29
C VAL A 79 14.83 -3.86 -7.76
N ASP A 80 14.53 -2.60 -8.06
CA ASP A 80 14.57 -2.03 -9.41
C ASP A 80 15.33 -0.70 -9.34
N SER A 81 15.95 -0.29 -10.44
CA SER A 81 16.69 0.98 -10.56
C SER A 81 15.77 2.19 -10.72
N SER A 82 14.49 1.95 -10.98
CA SER A 82 13.43 2.96 -11.07
C SER A 82 12.50 2.94 -9.85
N ALA A 83 11.97 4.11 -9.47
CA ALA A 83 10.93 4.20 -8.45
C ALA A 83 9.54 3.89 -9.04
N ARG A 84 8.56 3.66 -8.16
CA ARG A 84 7.16 3.52 -8.55
C ARG A 84 6.26 4.51 -7.82
N HIS A 85 5.37 5.17 -8.57
CA HIS A 85 4.27 5.94 -8.01
C HIS A 85 2.95 5.26 -8.37
N ILE A 86 2.26 4.70 -7.36
CA ILE A 86 1.00 3.96 -7.54
C ILE A 86 1.15 2.87 -8.62
N GLY A 87 2.22 2.07 -8.50
CA GLY A 87 2.51 0.96 -9.42
C GLY A 87 3.12 1.35 -10.78
N LYS A 88 3.11 2.63 -11.18
CA LYS A 88 3.73 3.09 -12.43
C LYS A 88 5.23 3.36 -12.24
N ASN A 89 6.04 2.89 -13.20
CA ASN A 89 7.48 3.17 -13.25
C ASN A 89 7.71 4.68 -13.46
N ILE A 90 8.56 5.28 -12.65
CA ILE A 90 9.00 6.67 -12.77
C ILE A 90 10.54 6.74 -12.68
N LEU A 91 11.13 7.69 -13.42
CA LEU A 91 12.54 8.02 -13.29
C LEU A 91 12.77 8.63 -11.89
N SER A 92 13.56 7.97 -11.06
CA SER A 92 13.79 8.40 -9.69
C SER A 92 14.94 9.40 -9.60
N GLY A 93 14.65 10.60 -9.09
CA GLY A 93 15.63 11.57 -8.57
C GLY A 93 15.29 11.93 -7.13
N VAL A 94 15.15 10.93 -6.26
CA VAL A 94 14.73 11.13 -4.86
C VAL A 94 15.94 10.91 -3.94
N GLU A 95 16.35 11.95 -3.23
CA GLU A 95 17.22 11.84 -2.06
C GLU A 95 16.34 11.66 -0.81
N GLU A 96 16.51 10.54 -0.10
CA GLU A 96 15.98 10.38 1.25
C GLU A 96 16.89 11.14 2.23
N ARG A 97 16.32 12.04 3.06
CA ARG A 97 17.04 12.90 4.02
C ARG A 97 16.65 12.57 5.45
#